data_AF-A0AAW9SE92-F1
#
_entry.id   AF-A0AAW9SE92-F1
#
_cell.length_a   1.000
_cell.length_b   1.000
_cell.length_c   1.000
_cell.angle_alpha   90.00
_cell.angle_beta   90.00
_cell.angle_gamma   90.00
#
_symmetry.space_group_name_H-M   'P 1'
#
loop_
_entity.id
_entity.type
_entity.pdbx_description
1 polymer ?
#
loop_
_entity_poly.entity_id
_entity_poly.type
_entity_poly.pdbx_seq_one_letter_code
_entity_poly.pdbx_strand_id
1 'polypeptide(L)'
;MKKLFYLCLLLSTPWLSSCEEKDVLEDLGAPNGHIYPNVYFTPINSSYTVGKSVDFELQYWSVGDAIEKVDLYTWSAWDVTTKVTVAGEEEPQSATYEEQEEQEEQMLFESAPHQDTDYVTVINAYRKNYTFQVEEGYFRAARTDVEWAELSEEARAYFSESLGAEAIENNLISIEQEYVSRLSLTVEVVNKDRQSKSYTRSFEVLGN
;
A
#
# COMPACT_ATOMS: atom_id res chain seq x y z
N MET A 1 39.33 47.25 -54.29
CA MET A 1 37.93 47.26 -53.81
C MET A 1 37.35 45.85 -53.88
N LYS A 2 37.53 45.01 -52.85
CA LYS A 2 36.92 43.67 -52.72
C LYS A 2 36.94 43.19 -51.25
N LYS A 3 36.42 43.96 -50.28
CA LYS A 3 36.36 43.52 -48.86
C LYS A 3 35.16 44.04 -48.06
N LEU A 4 34.05 44.40 -48.72
CA LEU A 4 32.87 44.96 -48.03
C LEU A 4 31.55 44.22 -48.32
N PHE A 5 31.58 43.08 -49.01
CA PHE A 5 30.37 42.32 -49.35
C PHE A 5 30.08 41.12 -48.42
N TYR A 6 31.00 40.80 -47.50
CA TYR A 6 30.86 39.62 -46.63
C TYR A 6 30.23 39.92 -45.26
N LEU A 7 29.97 41.19 -44.93
CA LEU A 7 29.45 41.56 -43.60
C LEU A 7 27.91 41.65 -43.52
N CYS A 8 27.20 41.57 -44.65
CA CYS A 8 25.73 41.62 -44.69
C CYS A 8 25.04 40.26 -44.85
N LEU A 9 25.80 39.15 -44.85
CA LEU A 9 25.26 37.79 -44.97
C LEU A 9 25.30 36.98 -43.66
N LEU A 10 25.59 37.64 -42.53
CA LEU A 10 25.65 37.05 -41.19
C LEU A 10 24.53 37.52 -40.24
N LEU A 11 23.56 38.30 -40.73
CA LEU A 11 22.52 38.91 -39.89
C LEU A 11 21.08 38.59 -40.33
N SER A 12 20.89 37.51 -41.09
CA SER A 12 19.55 37.09 -41.51
C SER A 12 19.40 35.57 -41.57
N THR A 13 19.50 34.91 -40.42
CA THR A 13 18.71 33.69 -40.19
C THR A 13 18.09 33.77 -38.80
N PRO A 14 16.76 33.60 -38.72
CA PRO A 14 16.01 33.77 -37.49
C PRO A 14 16.31 32.62 -36.52
N TRP A 15 16.01 32.88 -35.26
CA TRP A 15 15.87 31.91 -34.18
C TRP A 15 15.42 30.53 -34.66
N LEU A 16 16.40 29.65 -34.88
CA LEU A 16 16.24 28.26 -34.49
C LEU A 16 16.43 28.25 -32.98
N SER A 17 15.41 28.73 -32.27
CA SER A 17 15.11 28.15 -30.97
C SER A 17 15.07 26.66 -31.25
N SER A 18 16.09 25.97 -30.78
CA SER A 18 16.06 24.53 -30.67
C SER A 18 14.84 24.23 -29.81
N CYS A 19 13.67 24.04 -30.45
CA CYS A 19 12.85 22.91 -30.10
C CYS A 19 13.74 21.69 -30.36
N GLU A 20 14.68 21.43 -29.44
CA GLU A 20 14.71 20.08 -28.91
C GLU A 20 13.29 19.91 -28.39
N GLU A 21 12.42 19.35 -29.26
CA GLU A 21 11.43 18.42 -28.78
C GLU A 21 12.22 17.55 -27.82
N LYS A 22 12.04 17.79 -26.52
CA LYS A 22 12.47 16.83 -25.52
C LYS A 22 11.99 15.51 -26.06
N ASP A 23 12.92 14.68 -26.53
CA ASP A 23 12.57 13.41 -27.09
C ASP A 23 11.92 12.67 -25.94
N VAL A 24 10.61 12.54 -26.01
CA VAL A 24 9.78 11.97 -24.95
C VAL A 24 10.27 10.55 -24.65
N LEU A 25 10.98 9.93 -25.60
CA LEU A 25 11.59 8.61 -25.49
C LEU A 25 12.94 8.59 -24.75
N GLU A 26 13.74 9.67 -24.75
CA GLU A 26 15.03 9.71 -24.03
C GLU A 26 14.84 9.84 -22.51
N ASP A 27 13.74 10.45 -22.05
CA ASP A 27 13.43 10.64 -20.63
C ASP A 27 12.57 9.48 -20.05
N LEU A 28 12.25 8.45 -20.86
CA LEU A 28 11.49 7.25 -20.44
C LEU A 28 12.37 6.09 -19.94
N GLY A 29 13.69 6.23 -19.96
CA GLY A 29 14.62 5.14 -19.64
C GLY A 29 15.11 5.14 -18.20
N ALA A 30 14.89 4.05 -17.47
CA ALA A 30 15.86 3.67 -16.44
C ALA A 30 17.26 3.64 -17.10
N PRO A 31 18.32 4.20 -16.49
CA PRO A 31 19.65 4.40 -17.11
C PRO A 31 20.35 3.10 -17.60
N ASN A 32 19.69 1.95 -17.45
CA ASN A 32 20.23 0.61 -17.64
C ASN A 32 19.56 -0.16 -18.81
N GLY A 33 18.65 0.46 -19.57
CA GLY A 33 18.04 -0.17 -20.76
C GLY A 33 17.07 -1.33 -20.47
N HIS A 34 16.58 -1.44 -19.24
CA HIS A 34 15.60 -2.47 -18.86
C HIS A 34 14.15 -2.00 -19.10
N ILE A 35 13.34 -2.87 -19.72
CA ILE A 35 11.91 -2.70 -20.06
C ILE A 35 11.00 -3.03 -18.84
N TYR A 36 11.45 -2.71 -17.62
CA TYR A 36 10.65 -2.94 -16.44
C TYR A 36 9.68 -1.78 -16.23
N PRO A 37 8.40 -2.07 -15.92
CA PRO A 37 7.45 -1.02 -15.59
C PRO A 37 7.89 -0.32 -14.30
N ASN A 38 7.84 1.01 -14.33
CA ASN A 38 7.97 1.84 -13.14
C ASN A 38 6.58 2.21 -12.63
N VAL A 39 6.47 2.35 -11.32
CA VAL A 39 5.20 2.59 -10.63
C VAL A 39 5.44 3.67 -9.58
N TYR A 40 4.65 4.73 -9.64
CA TYR A 40 4.52 5.72 -8.60
C TYR A 40 3.09 5.76 -8.10
N PHE A 41 2.95 5.70 -6.78
CA PHE A 41 1.68 5.71 -6.08
C PHE A 41 1.65 6.94 -5.17
N THR A 42 0.66 7.81 -5.34
CA THR A 42 0.57 9.00 -4.49
C THR A 42 0.57 8.63 -3.01
N PRO A 43 1.21 9.44 -2.15
CA PRO A 43 1.13 9.22 -0.70
C PRO A 43 -0.33 9.13 -0.27
N ILE A 44 -0.64 8.07 0.47
CA ILE A 44 -1.92 7.92 1.18
C ILE A 44 -1.70 8.27 2.64
N ASN A 45 -2.75 8.71 3.33
CA ASN A 45 -2.68 8.94 4.77
C ASN A 45 -2.26 7.66 5.51
N SER A 46 -1.64 7.81 6.67
CA SER A 46 -1.22 6.68 7.51
C SER A 46 -2.40 5.91 8.11
N SER A 47 -3.59 6.51 8.14
CA SER A 47 -4.80 5.87 8.66
C SER A 47 -6.07 6.36 7.95
N TYR A 48 -7.07 5.48 7.91
CA TYR A 48 -8.40 5.77 7.37
C TYR A 48 -9.49 5.14 8.23
N THR A 49 -10.59 5.85 8.40
CA THR A 49 -11.79 5.32 9.08
C THR A 49 -12.63 4.47 8.13
N VAL A 50 -13.26 3.42 8.65
CA VAL A 50 -14.25 2.62 7.94
C VAL A 50 -15.33 3.50 7.29
N GLY A 51 -15.70 3.16 6.05
CA GLY A 51 -16.68 3.88 5.25
C GLY A 51 -16.13 5.12 4.54
N LYS A 52 -14.85 5.47 4.76
CA LYS A 52 -14.17 6.53 4.00
C LYS A 52 -13.54 5.97 2.73
N SER A 53 -13.38 6.86 1.76
CA SER A 53 -12.70 6.56 0.51
C SER A 53 -11.23 6.98 0.59
N VAL A 54 -10.37 6.15 -0.01
CA VAL A 54 -8.97 6.41 -0.30
C VAL A 54 -8.89 6.76 -1.78
N ASP A 55 -8.69 8.04 -2.07
CA ASP A 55 -8.41 8.50 -3.42
C ASP A 55 -6.90 8.47 -3.66
N PHE A 56 -6.48 7.85 -4.76
CA PHE A 56 -5.07 7.81 -5.12
C PHE A 56 -4.85 7.89 -6.63
N GLU A 57 -3.74 8.51 -7.00
CA GLU A 57 -3.26 8.56 -8.38
C GLU A 57 -2.11 7.56 -8.53
N LEU A 58 -2.23 6.75 -9.57
CA LEU A 58 -1.22 5.85 -10.06
C LEU A 58 -0.57 6.47 -11.29
N GLN A 59 0.76 6.56 -11.28
CA GLN A 59 1.55 6.84 -12.46
C GLN A 59 2.40 5.62 -12.80
N TYR A 60 2.41 5.22 -14.06
CA TYR A 60 3.20 4.09 -14.52
C TYR A 60 3.74 4.33 -15.92
N TRP A 61 4.90 3.75 -16.23
CA TRP A 61 5.54 3.86 -17.55
C TRP A 61 6.50 2.70 -17.77
N SER A 62 6.79 2.39 -19.02
CA SER A 62 7.80 1.41 -19.40
C SER A 62 8.47 1.85 -20.70
N VAL A 63 9.72 1.44 -20.90
CA VAL A 63 10.43 1.67 -22.16
C VAL A 63 9.74 0.88 -23.27
N GLY A 64 9.31 1.55 -24.34
CA GLY A 64 8.70 0.91 -25.50
C GLY A 64 7.24 0.46 -25.33
N ASP A 65 6.52 1.00 -24.34
CA ASP A 65 5.07 0.83 -24.16
C ASP A 65 4.60 -0.64 -24.18
N ALA A 66 5.43 -1.50 -23.61
CA ALA A 66 5.15 -2.91 -23.49
C ALA A 66 4.16 -3.22 -22.35
N ILE A 67 3.34 -2.29 -21.87
CA ILE A 67 2.42 -2.53 -20.75
C ILE A 67 1.18 -3.26 -21.27
N GLU A 68 0.74 -4.30 -20.56
CA GLU A 68 -0.47 -5.05 -20.87
C GLU A 68 -1.63 -4.60 -19.98
N LYS A 69 -1.40 -4.56 -18.66
CA LYS A 69 -2.44 -4.26 -17.67
C LYS A 69 -1.86 -3.74 -16.36
N VAL A 70 -2.77 -3.20 -15.55
CA VAL A 70 -2.55 -2.82 -14.16
C VAL A 70 -3.55 -3.60 -13.31
N ASP A 71 -3.05 -4.32 -12.32
CA ASP A 71 -3.84 -5.01 -11.32
C ASP A 71 -3.67 -4.31 -9.97
N LEU A 72 -4.77 -4.16 -9.24
CA LEU A 72 -4.83 -3.61 -7.90
C LEU A 72 -5.30 -4.71 -6.95
N TYR A 73 -4.56 -4.91 -5.88
CA TYR A 73 -4.86 -5.89 -4.86
C TYR A 73 -4.97 -5.24 -3.49
N THR A 74 -5.77 -5.86 -2.63
CA THR A 74 -5.89 -5.52 -1.21
C THR A 74 -5.46 -6.71 -0.37
N TRP A 75 -4.81 -6.45 0.76
CA TRP A 75 -4.66 -7.46 1.81
C TRP A 75 -4.74 -6.78 3.18
N SER A 76 -5.39 -7.44 4.13
CA SER A 76 -5.55 -6.97 5.50
C SER A 76 -4.79 -7.83 6.48
N ALA A 77 -4.39 -7.18 7.56
CA ALA A 77 -3.58 -7.72 8.62
C ALA A 77 -4.07 -7.17 9.96
N TRP A 78 -3.99 -7.97 11.02
CA TRP A 78 -4.33 -7.54 12.37
C TRP A 78 -3.28 -7.99 13.37
N ASP A 79 -2.74 -7.03 14.13
CA ASP A 79 -2.02 -7.36 15.36
C ASP A 79 -3.01 -7.43 16.51
N VAL A 80 -2.88 -8.45 17.37
CA VAL A 80 -3.79 -8.70 18.49
C VAL A 80 -3.03 -8.60 19.81
N THR A 81 -3.51 -7.73 20.69
CA THR A 81 -3.05 -7.65 22.07
C THR A 81 -4.12 -8.22 22.98
N THR A 82 -3.82 -9.35 23.62
CA THR A 82 -4.73 -10.00 24.57
C THR A 82 -4.30 -9.70 26.00
N LYS A 83 -5.25 -9.32 26.85
CA LYS A 83 -5.06 -9.15 28.30
C LYS A 83 -6.00 -10.07 29.06
N VAL A 84 -5.45 -10.85 29.98
CA VAL A 84 -6.22 -11.75 30.85
C VAL A 84 -6.13 -11.23 32.27
N THR A 85 -7.27 -11.17 32.96
CA THR A 85 -7.37 -10.74 34.36
C THR A 85 -8.03 -11.83 35.20
N VAL A 86 -7.42 -12.18 36.33
CA VAL A 86 -7.91 -13.15 37.32
C VAL A 86 -8.07 -12.50 38.69
N ALA A 87 -8.95 -13.03 39.53
CA ALA A 87 -9.06 -12.58 40.92
C ALA A 87 -7.87 -13.07 41.74
N GLY A 88 -7.24 -12.15 42.49
CA GLY A 88 -6.22 -12.47 43.50
C GLY A 88 -6.76 -12.37 44.92
N GLU A 89 -5.95 -12.78 45.90
CA GLU A 89 -6.33 -12.79 47.32
C GLU A 89 -6.55 -11.40 47.91
N GLU A 90 -5.77 -10.40 47.46
CA GLU A 90 -5.90 -8.99 47.88
C GLU A 90 -6.36 -8.08 46.74
N GLU A 91 -5.76 -8.22 45.55
CA GLU A 91 -6.10 -7.43 44.36
C GLU A 91 -6.11 -8.32 43.10
N PRO A 92 -6.86 -7.94 42.05
CA PRO A 92 -6.82 -8.62 40.75
C PRO A 92 -5.42 -8.65 40.15
N GLN A 93 -5.10 -9.74 39.44
CA GLN A 93 -3.85 -9.91 38.70
C GLN A 93 -4.12 -9.96 37.21
N SER A 94 -3.22 -9.40 36.40
CA SER A 94 -3.35 -9.42 34.95
C SER A 94 -2.02 -9.64 34.24
N ALA A 95 -2.09 -10.27 33.08
CA ALA A 95 -0.97 -10.41 32.15
C ALA A 95 -1.40 -10.03 30.74
N THR A 96 -0.44 -9.75 29.86
CA THR A 96 -0.69 -9.33 28.48
C THR A 96 0.19 -10.12 27.53
N TYR A 97 -0.39 -10.55 26.41
CA TYR A 97 0.24 -11.32 25.36
C TYR A 97 -0.05 -10.65 24.01
N GLU A 98 1.01 -10.42 23.23
CA GLU A 98 0.93 -9.86 21.89
C GLU A 98 1.15 -10.97 20.87
N GLU A 99 0.18 -11.16 19.99
CA GLU A 99 0.25 -12.11 18.88
C GLU A 99 0.40 -11.33 17.57
N GLN A 100 1.38 -11.71 16.76
CA GLN A 100 1.69 -11.02 15.50
C GLN A 100 0.74 -11.44 14.37
N GLU A 101 0.32 -10.43 13.61
CA GLU A 101 -0.29 -10.43 12.27
C GLU A 101 -1.08 -11.69 11.83
N GLU A 102 -2.37 -11.72 12.14
CA GLU A 102 -3.32 -12.52 11.34
C GLU A 102 -3.49 -11.84 9.97
N GLN A 103 -3.12 -12.55 8.90
CA GLN A 103 -3.21 -12.03 7.52
C GLN A 103 -4.36 -12.71 6.77
N GLU A 104 -5.18 -11.91 6.08
CA GLU A 104 -6.10 -12.43 5.07
C GLU A 104 -5.42 -12.61 3.71
N GLU A 105 -5.95 -13.53 2.89
CA GLU A 105 -5.46 -13.77 1.54
C GLU A 105 -5.57 -12.49 0.67
N GLN A 106 -4.59 -12.31 -0.21
CA GLN A 106 -4.58 -11.20 -1.16
C GLN A 106 -5.78 -11.28 -2.11
N MET A 107 -6.60 -10.22 -2.12
CA MET A 107 -7.79 -10.12 -2.97
C MET A 107 -7.54 -9.18 -4.15
N LEU A 108 -7.98 -9.55 -5.35
CA LEU A 108 -7.99 -8.67 -6.51
C LEU A 108 -9.13 -7.65 -6.36
N PHE A 109 -8.77 -6.38 -6.23
CA PHE A 109 -9.71 -5.27 -6.15
C PHE A 109 -10.15 -4.82 -7.55
N GLU A 110 -9.19 -4.56 -8.43
CA GLU A 110 -9.47 -4.08 -9.79
C GLU A 110 -8.39 -4.57 -10.76
N SER A 111 -8.79 -4.85 -12.00
CA SER A 111 -7.88 -5.12 -13.10
C SER A 111 -8.28 -4.26 -14.28
N ALA A 112 -7.35 -3.44 -14.77
CA ALA A 112 -7.61 -2.51 -15.86
C ALA A 112 -6.61 -2.73 -17.00
N PRO A 113 -7.06 -2.91 -18.25
CA PRO A 113 -6.16 -2.99 -19.39
C PRO A 113 -5.41 -1.67 -19.58
N HIS A 114 -4.23 -1.76 -20.19
CA HIS A 114 -3.50 -0.60 -20.65
C HIS A 114 -4.30 0.17 -21.72
N GLN A 115 -4.29 1.51 -21.63
CA GLN A 115 -4.86 2.38 -22.65
C GLN A 115 -3.86 3.49 -23.00
N ASP A 116 -3.55 3.63 -24.29
CA ASP A 116 -2.65 4.67 -24.80
C ASP A 116 -3.19 6.09 -24.49
N THR A 117 -4.51 6.23 -24.33
CA THR A 117 -5.18 7.49 -23.99
C THR A 117 -4.90 7.98 -22.57
N ASP A 118 -4.40 7.11 -21.69
CA ASP A 118 -4.05 7.48 -20.31
C ASP A 118 -2.70 8.18 -20.23
N TYR A 119 -1.97 8.26 -21.34
CA TYR A 119 -0.65 8.88 -21.40
C TYR A 119 -0.74 10.40 -21.28
N VAL A 120 -0.01 10.96 -20.31
CA VAL A 120 0.02 12.39 -20.03
C VAL A 120 1.41 12.95 -20.30
N THR A 121 1.55 13.69 -21.41
CA THR A 121 2.84 14.22 -21.90
C THR A 121 3.58 15.07 -20.87
N VAL A 122 2.85 15.86 -20.06
CA VAL A 122 3.46 16.78 -19.08
C VAL A 122 4.23 16.03 -17.97
N ILE A 123 3.80 14.82 -17.63
CA ILE A 123 4.44 13.98 -16.60
C ILE A 123 5.20 12.79 -17.20
N ASN A 124 5.20 12.65 -18.53
CA ASN A 124 5.85 11.56 -19.26
C ASN A 124 5.48 10.16 -18.73
N ALA A 125 4.20 9.95 -18.40
CA ALA A 125 3.72 8.69 -17.84
C ALA A 125 2.23 8.48 -18.13
N TYR A 126 1.79 7.23 -18.01
CA TYR A 126 0.36 6.88 -17.95
C TYR A 126 -0.17 7.21 -16.56
N ARG A 127 -1.36 7.81 -16.50
CA ARG A 127 -1.99 8.22 -15.25
C ARG A 127 -3.37 7.60 -15.11
N LYS A 128 -3.64 6.99 -13.96
CA LYS A 128 -4.96 6.54 -13.55
C LYS A 128 -5.30 7.03 -12.15
N ASN A 129 -6.56 7.40 -11.96
CA ASN A 129 -7.10 7.77 -10.65
C ASN A 129 -8.04 6.67 -10.20
N TYR A 130 -7.89 6.28 -8.94
CA TYR A 130 -8.70 5.26 -8.32
C TYR A 130 -9.31 5.79 -7.03
N THR A 131 -10.49 5.27 -6.71
CA THR A 131 -11.16 5.49 -5.45
C THR A 131 -11.45 4.13 -4.84
N PHE A 132 -10.83 3.85 -3.69
CA PHE A 132 -11.05 2.63 -2.93
C PHE A 132 -11.88 2.93 -1.69
N GLN A 133 -12.92 2.17 -1.40
CA GLN A 133 -13.73 2.35 -0.20
C GLN A 133 -13.26 1.41 0.91
N VAL A 134 -12.95 1.94 2.09
CA VAL A 134 -12.58 1.12 3.25
C VAL A 134 -13.84 0.49 3.83
N GLU A 135 -14.01 -0.80 3.60
CA GLU A 135 -15.16 -1.58 4.09
C GLU A 135 -15.02 -1.97 5.57
N GLU A 136 -16.14 -2.29 6.22
CA GLU A 136 -16.17 -2.77 7.61
C GLU A 136 -15.35 -4.05 7.82
N GLY A 137 -15.25 -4.91 6.81
CA GLY A 137 -14.53 -6.18 6.89
C GLY A 137 -13.03 -6.03 7.21
N TYR A 138 -12.43 -4.88 6.89
CA TYR A 138 -11.02 -4.62 7.17
C TYR A 138 -10.75 -4.17 8.61
N PHE A 139 -11.80 -3.89 9.39
CA PHE A 139 -11.70 -3.43 10.78
C PHE A 139 -12.12 -4.53 11.75
N ARG A 140 -11.34 -4.67 12.83
CA ARG A 140 -11.69 -5.52 13.98
C ARG A 140 -11.82 -4.64 15.22
N ALA A 141 -13.01 -4.64 15.82
CA ALA A 141 -13.25 -3.93 17.07
C ALA A 141 -12.64 -4.69 18.25
N ALA A 142 -12.25 -3.96 19.30
CA ALA A 142 -11.84 -4.57 20.55
C ALA A 142 -12.97 -5.43 21.15
N ARG A 143 -12.60 -6.55 21.77
CA ARG A 143 -13.53 -7.53 22.36
C ARG A 143 -13.25 -7.71 23.85
N THR A 144 -14.31 -7.96 24.61
CA THR A 144 -14.23 -8.29 26.05
C THR A 144 -15.03 -9.56 26.39
N ASP A 145 -15.72 -10.11 25.41
CA ASP A 145 -16.54 -11.31 25.44
C ASP A 145 -15.78 -12.51 24.86
N VAL A 146 -14.46 -12.53 25.05
CA VAL A 146 -13.58 -13.57 24.52
C VAL A 146 -13.59 -14.75 25.48
N GLU A 147 -13.94 -15.93 24.99
CA GLU A 147 -13.85 -17.14 25.80
C GLU A 147 -12.41 -17.65 25.87
N TRP A 148 -12.02 -18.23 27.01
CA TRP A 148 -10.68 -18.80 27.19
C TRP A 148 -10.33 -19.83 26.09
N ALA A 149 -11.32 -20.59 25.61
CA ALA A 149 -11.14 -21.57 24.55
C ALA A 149 -10.89 -20.97 23.15
N GLU A 150 -11.20 -19.69 22.93
CA GLU A 150 -10.93 -18.98 21.67
C GLU A 150 -9.45 -18.57 21.53
N LEU A 151 -8.71 -18.51 22.65
CA LEU A 151 -7.31 -18.12 22.63
C LEU A 151 -6.44 -19.20 21.97
N SER A 152 -5.40 -18.75 21.26
CA SER A 152 -4.36 -19.62 20.69
C SER A 152 -3.72 -20.51 21.78
N GLU A 153 -3.15 -21.65 21.37
CA GLU A 153 -2.47 -22.54 22.31
C GLU A 153 -1.29 -21.84 22.98
N GLU A 154 -0.54 -21.03 22.22
CA GLU A 154 0.56 -20.22 22.75
C GLU A 154 0.09 -19.21 23.80
N ALA A 155 -0.97 -18.45 23.51
CA ALA A 155 -1.51 -17.47 24.46
C ALA A 155 -1.98 -18.15 25.75
N ARG A 156 -2.72 -19.26 25.64
CA ARG A 156 -3.20 -20.02 26.82
C ARG A 156 -2.05 -20.56 27.65
N ALA A 157 -1.01 -21.09 27.02
CA ALA A 157 0.18 -21.58 27.72
C ALA A 157 0.89 -20.44 28.47
N TYR A 158 1.10 -19.30 27.80
CA TYR A 158 1.71 -18.11 28.38
C TYR A 158 0.96 -17.62 29.62
N PHE A 159 -0.36 -17.47 29.53
CA PHE A 159 -1.17 -17.00 30.65
C PHE A 159 -1.23 -18.02 31.78
N SER A 160 -1.33 -19.32 31.46
CA SER A 160 -1.31 -20.39 32.47
C SER A 160 -0.01 -20.41 33.28
N GLU A 161 1.11 -20.13 32.64
CA GLU A 161 2.41 -19.98 33.31
C GLU A 161 2.49 -18.69 34.14
N SER A 162 2.00 -17.58 33.58
CA SER A 162 2.14 -16.24 34.19
C SER A 162 1.19 -15.99 35.36
N LEU A 163 -0.05 -16.47 35.26
CA LEU A 163 -1.12 -16.22 36.24
C LEU A 163 -1.49 -17.47 37.05
N GLY A 164 -1.03 -18.65 36.61
CA GLY A 164 -1.37 -19.93 37.21
C GLY A 164 -2.65 -20.54 36.62
N ALA A 165 -2.55 -21.77 36.11
CA ALA A 165 -3.67 -22.47 35.48
C ALA A 165 -4.91 -22.61 36.39
N GLU A 166 -4.72 -22.90 37.68
CA GLU A 166 -5.82 -23.03 38.65
C GLU A 166 -6.55 -21.70 38.89
N ALA A 167 -5.82 -20.58 38.88
CA ALA A 167 -6.42 -19.25 39.03
C ALA A 167 -7.24 -18.87 37.80
N ILE A 168 -6.78 -19.23 36.60
CA ILE A 168 -7.55 -19.02 35.37
C ILE A 168 -8.82 -19.87 35.36
N GLU A 169 -8.74 -21.14 35.75
CA GLU A 169 -9.93 -22.02 35.74
C GLU A 169 -11.01 -21.57 36.73
N ASN A 170 -10.62 -21.14 37.94
CA ASN A 170 -11.58 -20.87 39.02
C ASN A 170 -11.91 -19.39 39.20
N ASN A 171 -11.02 -18.49 38.79
CA ASN A 171 -11.06 -17.07 39.15
C ASN A 171 -10.90 -16.12 37.96
N LEU A 172 -11.12 -16.57 36.72
CA LEU A 172 -11.11 -15.70 35.55
C LEU A 172 -12.14 -14.58 35.69
N ILE A 173 -11.69 -13.34 35.57
CA ILE A 173 -12.54 -12.14 35.59
C ILE A 173 -12.85 -11.70 34.16
N SER A 174 -11.82 -11.49 33.35
CA SER A 174 -11.97 -10.98 31.98
C SER A 174 -10.86 -11.44 31.05
N ILE A 175 -11.21 -11.48 29.77
CA ILE A 175 -10.28 -11.57 28.64
C ILE A 175 -10.63 -10.42 27.70
N GLU A 176 -9.66 -9.54 27.47
CA GLU A 176 -9.79 -8.35 26.65
C GLU A 176 -8.85 -8.49 25.45
N GLN A 177 -9.35 -8.24 24.24
CA GLN A 177 -8.55 -8.23 23.01
C GLN A 177 -8.66 -6.87 22.34
N GLU A 178 -7.50 -6.27 22.08
CA GLU A 178 -7.35 -5.06 21.28
C GLU A 178 -6.73 -5.42 19.93
N TYR A 179 -7.23 -4.82 18.86
CA TYR A 179 -6.79 -5.07 17.50
C TYR A 179 -6.23 -3.80 16.87
N VAL A 180 -5.11 -3.94 16.17
CA VAL A 180 -4.60 -2.91 15.25
C VAL A 180 -4.80 -3.42 13.83
N SER A 181 -5.83 -2.90 13.15
CA SER A 181 -6.15 -3.26 11.77
C SER A 181 -5.25 -2.51 10.79
N ARG A 182 -4.61 -3.23 9.87
CA ARG A 182 -3.85 -2.68 8.75
C ARG A 182 -4.43 -3.16 7.44
N LEU A 183 -4.56 -2.23 6.50
CA LEU A 183 -4.95 -2.51 5.13
C LEU A 183 -3.83 -2.06 4.20
N SER A 184 -3.53 -2.91 3.23
CA SER A 184 -2.49 -2.67 2.26
C SER A 184 -3.06 -2.70 0.85
N LEU A 185 -2.74 -1.67 0.08
CA LEU A 185 -3.02 -1.57 -1.35
C LEU A 185 -1.75 -1.87 -2.13
N THR A 186 -1.82 -2.87 -3.00
CA THR A 186 -0.73 -3.28 -3.87
C THR A 186 -1.11 -3.03 -5.31
N VAL A 187 -0.30 -2.25 -6.02
CA VAL A 187 -0.39 -2.12 -7.48
C VAL A 187 0.60 -3.06 -8.12
N GLU A 188 0.18 -3.80 -9.13
CA GLU A 188 1.03 -4.59 -10.00
C GLU A 188 0.86 -4.14 -11.45
N VAL A 189 1.94 -3.70 -12.09
CA VAL A 189 1.96 -3.38 -13.52
C VAL A 189 2.62 -4.53 -14.26
N VAL A 190 1.91 -5.09 -15.23
CA VAL A 190 2.33 -6.26 -16.01
C VAL A 190 2.62 -5.84 -17.45
N ASN A 191 3.77 -6.26 -17.98
CA ASN A 191 4.14 -6.03 -19.37
C ASN A 191 3.70 -7.21 -20.28
N LYS A 192 3.72 -7.01 -21.59
CA LYS A 192 3.32 -7.98 -22.64
C LYS A 192 4.18 -9.26 -22.63
N ASP A 193 5.38 -9.19 -22.06
CA ASP A 193 6.28 -10.32 -21.84
C ASP A 193 6.04 -11.02 -20.49
N ARG A 194 4.97 -10.65 -19.78
CA ARG A 194 4.55 -11.16 -18.47
C ARG A 194 5.52 -10.92 -17.32
N GLN A 195 6.39 -9.91 -17.45
CA GLN A 195 7.16 -9.39 -16.33
C GLN A 195 6.30 -8.37 -15.58
N SER A 196 6.41 -8.36 -14.25
CA SER A 196 5.66 -7.41 -13.43
C SER A 196 6.54 -6.62 -12.49
N LYS A 197 6.04 -5.44 -12.09
CA LYS A 197 6.56 -4.66 -10.98
C LYS A 197 5.40 -4.35 -10.04
N SER A 198 5.60 -4.65 -8.76
CA SER A 198 4.63 -4.34 -7.72
C SER A 198 5.09 -3.20 -6.82
N TYR A 199 4.11 -2.51 -6.24
CA TYR A 199 4.30 -1.49 -5.24
C TYR A 199 3.19 -1.54 -4.21
N THR A 200 3.53 -1.59 -2.92
CA THR A 200 2.57 -1.73 -1.81
C THR A 200 2.63 -0.53 -0.89
N ARG A 201 1.45 -0.06 -0.48
CA ARG A 201 1.28 0.92 0.59
C ARG A 201 0.30 0.41 1.62
N SER A 202 0.66 0.56 2.89
CA SER A 202 -0.14 0.11 4.03
C SER A 202 -0.57 1.30 4.88
N PHE A 203 -1.76 1.19 5.47
CA PHE A 203 -2.33 2.17 6.39
C PHE A 203 -3.16 1.48 7.46
N GLU A 204 -3.34 2.15 8.58
CA GLU A 204 -4.18 1.68 9.68
C GLU A 204 -5.67 1.91 9.36
N VAL A 205 -6.52 0.96 9.72
CA VAL A 205 -7.97 1.07 9.59
C VAL A 205 -8.58 1.34 10.95
N LEU A 206 -9.33 2.43 11.06
CA LEU A 206 -9.94 2.89 12.31
C LEU A 206 -11.45 2.64 12.29
N GLY A 207 -12.01 2.30 13.45
CA GLY A 207 -13.46 2.23 13.67
C GLY A 207 -14.13 3.60 13.60
N ASN A 208 -15.45 3.60 13.34
CA ASN A 208 -16.29 4.81 13.34
C ASN A 208 -16.65 5.29 14.74
#